data_AF-A0A6M1LUM6-F1
#
_entry.id   AF-A0A6M1LUM6-F1
#
_cell.length_a   1.000
_cell.length_b   1.000
_cell.length_c   1.000
_cell.angle_alpha   90.00
_cell.angle_beta   90.00
_cell.angle_gamma   90.00
#
_symmetry.space_group_name_H-M   'P 1'
#
loop_
_entity.id
_entity.type
_entity.pdbx_description
1 polymer ?
#
loop_
_entity_poly.entity_id
_entity_poly.type
_entity_poly.pdbx_seq_one_letter_code
_entity_poly.pdbx_strand_id
1 'polypeptide(L)'
;MPDPSTPPAHRAPPLISPVVWHAIRTARDAALAAGATPADALESARQLALAVFPALPRPHLREALDALASAPARPAGKGRLDHGVGQPVTFRLTPHPDRRWHADWLASRYAGPCFVSAADEDGARTLAARHFRAPREMPFGGDPWRRRDLVEAAVGGKLPPLPYGMVVPMAGRIGA
;
A
#
# COMPACT_ATOMS: atom_id res chain seq x y z
N MET A 1 -22.96 -31.40 11.45
CA MET A 1 -23.49 -30.78 10.22
C MET A 1 -23.17 -29.29 10.31
N PRO A 2 -22.34 -28.72 9.42
CA PRO A 2 -22.05 -27.30 9.44
C PRO A 2 -23.25 -26.47 8.96
N ASP A 3 -23.44 -25.32 9.59
CA ASP A 3 -24.57 -24.40 9.46
C ASP A 3 -24.63 -23.73 8.06
N PRO A 4 -25.77 -23.77 7.34
CA PRO A 4 -25.91 -23.20 6.00
C PRO A 4 -26.03 -21.66 5.97
N SER A 5 -26.04 -20.98 7.13
CA SER A 5 -26.26 -19.54 7.20
C SER A 5 -24.98 -18.70 7.30
N THR A 6 -23.80 -19.28 7.13
CA THR A 6 -22.57 -18.49 6.99
C THR A 6 -22.46 -18.00 5.54
N PRO A 7 -22.68 -16.70 5.24
CA PRO A 7 -22.43 -16.19 3.90
C PRO A 7 -20.97 -16.48 3.54
N PRO A 8 -20.67 -17.01 2.35
CA PRO A 8 -19.32 -17.36 2.00
C PRO A 8 -18.47 -16.10 2.17
N ALA A 9 -17.45 -16.17 3.05
CA ALA A 9 -16.43 -15.15 3.13
C ALA A 9 -15.92 -14.97 1.71
N HIS A 10 -16.28 -13.86 1.06
CA HIS A 10 -16.02 -13.63 -0.37
C HIS A 10 -14.52 -13.62 -0.60
N ARG A 11 -13.99 -14.83 -0.84
CA ARG A 11 -12.60 -15.10 -1.17
C ARG A 11 -12.32 -14.45 -2.51
N ALA A 12 -11.11 -13.91 -2.64
CA ALA A 12 -10.59 -13.54 -3.94
C ALA A 12 -10.81 -14.70 -4.93
N PRO A 13 -11.13 -14.42 -6.21
CA PRO A 13 -11.15 -15.45 -7.24
C PRO A 13 -9.80 -16.19 -7.22
N PRO A 14 -9.80 -17.52 -7.37
CA PRO A 14 -8.57 -18.33 -7.23
C PRO A 14 -7.48 -17.94 -8.23
N LEU A 15 -7.86 -17.28 -9.33
CA LEU A 15 -6.97 -16.87 -10.42
C LEU A 15 -6.41 -15.45 -10.27
N ILE A 16 -6.76 -14.74 -9.18
CA ILE A 16 -6.29 -13.38 -8.92
C ILE A 16 -5.54 -13.36 -7.60
N SER A 17 -4.31 -12.85 -7.65
CA SER A 17 -3.51 -12.63 -6.43
C SER A 17 -4.34 -11.81 -5.41
N PRO A 18 -4.34 -12.17 -4.12
CA PRO A 18 -5.04 -11.44 -3.08
C PRO A 18 -4.72 -9.93 -3.06
N VAL A 19 -3.49 -9.57 -3.46
CA VAL A 19 -3.04 -8.16 -3.55
C VAL A 19 -3.74 -7.43 -4.70
N VAL A 20 -3.86 -8.07 -5.86
CA VAL A 20 -4.55 -7.51 -7.04
C VAL A 20 -6.04 -7.38 -6.74
N TRP A 21 -6.65 -8.41 -6.16
CA TRP A 21 -8.05 -8.41 -5.75
C TRP A 21 -8.36 -7.28 -4.76
N HIS A 22 -7.49 -7.10 -3.77
CA HIS A 22 -7.65 -6.02 -2.79
C HIS A 22 -7.58 -4.63 -3.46
N ALA A 23 -6.63 -4.41 -4.37
CA ALA A 23 -6.49 -3.13 -5.07
C ALA A 23 -7.72 -2.77 -5.93
N ILE A 24 -8.22 -3.73 -6.72
CA ILE A 24 -9.38 -3.53 -7.60
C ILE A 24 -10.65 -3.26 -6.76
N ARG A 25 -10.84 -4.00 -5.67
CA ARG A 25 -11.98 -3.80 -4.75
C ARG A 25 -11.96 -2.44 -4.07
N THR A 26 -10.80 -2.02 -3.59
CA THR A 26 -10.63 -0.71 -2.95
C THR A 26 -10.93 0.44 -3.91
N ALA A 27 -10.55 0.32 -5.19
CA ALA A 27 -10.86 1.31 -6.22
C ALA A 27 -12.37 1.45 -6.47
N ARG A 28 -13.09 0.32 -6.60
CA ARG A 28 -14.55 0.32 -6.74
C ARG A 28 -15.22 0.99 -5.54
N ASP A 29 -14.83 0.59 -4.33
CA ASP A 29 -15.48 1.07 -3.11
C ASP A 29 -15.21 2.57 -2.88
N ALA A 30 -14.03 3.06 -3.25
CA ALA A 30 -13.70 4.49 -3.22
C ALA A 30 -14.54 5.30 -4.21
N ALA A 31 -14.73 4.80 -5.44
CA ALA A 31 -15.58 5.45 -6.44
C ALA A 31 -17.05 5.50 -5.99
N LEU A 32 -17.58 4.40 -5.44
CA LEU A 32 -18.93 4.37 -4.87
C LEU A 32 -19.08 5.36 -3.71
N ALA A 33 -18.10 5.45 -2.81
CA ALA A 33 -18.10 6.39 -1.70
C ALA A 33 -18.04 7.86 -2.14
N ALA A 34 -17.43 8.14 -3.30
CA ALA A 34 -17.41 9.45 -3.94
C ALA A 34 -18.72 9.79 -4.69
N GLY A 35 -19.72 8.89 -4.66
CA GLY A 35 -21.01 9.08 -5.32
C GLY A 35 -21.04 8.63 -6.79
N ALA A 36 -20.03 7.90 -7.26
CA ALA A 36 -20.02 7.33 -8.60
C ALA A 36 -21.09 6.23 -8.74
N THR A 37 -21.60 6.04 -9.96
CA THR A 37 -22.54 4.94 -10.22
C THR A 37 -21.81 3.59 -10.12
N PRO A 38 -22.53 2.47 -9.88
CA PRO A 38 -21.92 1.14 -9.86
C PRO A 38 -21.13 0.80 -11.14
N ALA A 39 -21.59 1.28 -12.30
CA ALA A 39 -20.90 1.11 -13.57
C ALA A 39 -19.57 1.89 -13.61
N ASP A 40 -19.58 3.16 -13.18
CA ASP A 40 -18.38 4.01 -13.14
C ASP A 40 -17.35 3.49 -12.13
N ALA A 41 -17.82 2.93 -11.01
CA ALA A 41 -16.97 2.33 -10.00
C ALA A 41 -16.26 1.06 -10.50
N LEU A 42 -16.95 0.23 -11.28
CA LEU A 42 -16.36 -0.94 -11.93
C LEU A 42 -15.36 -0.54 -13.02
N GLU A 43 -15.67 0.49 -13.81
CA GLU A 43 -14.74 1.00 -14.82
C GLU A 43 -13.48 1.62 -14.17
N SER A 44 -13.65 2.34 -13.06
CA SER A 44 -12.52 2.86 -12.27
C SER A 44 -11.63 1.73 -11.73
N ALA A 45 -12.24 0.66 -11.24
CA ALA A 45 -11.53 -0.52 -10.76
C ALA A 45 -10.78 -1.25 -11.88
N ARG A 46 -11.38 -1.33 -13.08
CA ARG A 46 -10.74 -1.87 -14.29
C ARG A 46 -9.55 -1.04 -14.73
N GLN A 47 -9.69 0.29 -14.78
CA GLN A 47 -8.61 1.20 -15.18
C GLN A 47 -7.42 1.09 -14.21
N LEU A 48 -7.67 1.04 -12.90
CA LEU A 48 -6.62 0.81 -11.92
C LEU A 48 -5.93 -0.56 -12.13
N ALA A 49 -6.71 -1.61 -12.36
CA ALA A 49 -6.17 -2.96 -12.60
C ALA A 49 -5.18 -2.97 -13.77
N LEU A 50 -5.52 -2.32 -14.88
CA LEU A 50 -4.68 -2.25 -16.08
C LEU A 50 -3.47 -1.32 -15.91
N ALA A 51 -3.62 -0.23 -15.14
CA ALA A 51 -2.53 0.69 -14.85
C ALA A 51 -1.46 0.07 -13.93
N VAL A 52 -1.89 -0.68 -12.92
CA VAL A 52 -0.99 -1.29 -11.92
C VAL A 52 -0.49 -2.66 -12.37
N PHE A 53 -1.28 -3.40 -13.14
CA PHE A 53 -0.98 -4.75 -13.61
C PHE A 53 -1.24 -4.89 -15.13
N PRO A 54 -0.41 -4.27 -15.99
CA PRO A 54 -0.63 -4.26 -17.44
C PRO A 54 -0.53 -5.65 -18.09
N ALA A 55 0.15 -6.60 -17.42
CA ALA A 55 0.27 -7.99 -17.85
C ALA A 55 -0.88 -8.90 -17.35
N LEU A 56 -1.91 -8.34 -16.70
CA LEU A 56 -3.02 -9.14 -16.18
C LEU A 56 -3.80 -9.77 -17.35
N PRO A 57 -3.96 -11.11 -17.39
CA PRO A 57 -4.75 -11.75 -18.44
C PRO A 57 -6.18 -11.22 -18.45
N ARG A 58 -6.66 -10.83 -19.64
CA ARG A 58 -8.05 -10.39 -19.88
C ARG A 58 -9.12 -11.29 -19.25
N PRO A 59 -9.05 -12.64 -19.32
CA PRO A 59 -10.05 -13.49 -18.69
C PRO A 59 -10.09 -13.35 -17.16
N HIS A 60 -8.92 -13.20 -16.52
CA HIS A 60 -8.85 -13.05 -15.05
C HIS A 60 -9.38 -11.68 -14.62
N LEU A 61 -9.08 -10.61 -15.38
CA LEU A 61 -9.64 -9.29 -15.10
C LEU A 61 -11.17 -9.29 -15.21
N ARG A 62 -11.72 -9.96 -16.23
CA ARG A 62 -13.17 -10.06 -16.41
C ARG A 62 -13.83 -10.81 -15.25
N GLU A 63 -13.27 -11.95 -14.85
CA GLU A 63 -13.75 -12.71 -13.68
C GLU A 63 -13.68 -11.89 -12.39
N ALA A 64 -12.64 -11.06 -12.24
CA ALA A 64 -12.53 -10.10 -11.14
C ALA A 64 -13.74 -9.16 -11.12
N LEU A 65 -14.00 -8.52 -12.25
CA LEU A 65 -15.02 -7.49 -12.38
C LEU A 65 -16.42 -8.08 -12.20
N ASP A 66 -16.68 -9.28 -12.72
CA ASP A 66 -17.96 -10.00 -12.51
C ASP A 66 -18.17 -10.35 -11.02
N ALA A 67 -17.11 -10.79 -10.34
CA ALA A 67 -17.13 -11.05 -8.90
C ALA A 67 -17.31 -9.75 -8.09
N LEU A 68 -16.72 -8.63 -8.52
CA LEU A 68 -16.95 -7.31 -7.94
C LEU A 68 -18.38 -6.82 -8.21
N ALA A 69 -18.96 -7.03 -9.38
CA ALA A 69 -20.32 -6.57 -9.68
C ALA A 69 -21.35 -7.24 -8.75
N SER A 70 -21.06 -8.47 -8.31
CA SER A 70 -21.93 -9.27 -7.44
C SER A 70 -21.69 -9.06 -5.94
N ALA A 71 -20.58 -8.42 -5.56
CA ALA A 71 -20.19 -8.26 -4.15
C ALA A 71 -20.84 -7.00 -3.52
N PRO A 72 -21.51 -7.11 -2.35
CA PRO A 72 -22.19 -5.99 -1.74
C PRO A 72 -21.24 -4.81 -1.47
N ALA A 73 -21.68 -3.61 -1.82
CA ALA A 73 -20.99 -2.38 -1.49
C ALA A 73 -21.02 -2.19 0.04
N ARG A 74 -19.86 -2.13 0.69
CA ARG A 74 -19.81 -1.89 2.14
C ARG A 74 -20.03 -0.40 2.42
N PRO A 75 -20.99 0.00 3.27
CA PRO A 75 -21.12 1.38 3.68
C PRO A 75 -19.88 1.82 4.48
N ALA A 76 -19.38 3.02 4.18
CA ALA A 76 -18.28 3.62 4.92
C ALA A 76 -18.76 3.99 6.34
N GLY A 77 -18.53 3.10 7.31
CA GLY A 77 -18.97 3.27 8.69
C GLY A 77 -18.14 4.31 9.46
N LYS A 78 -18.83 5.27 10.08
CA LYS A 78 -18.30 6.12 11.17
C LYS A 78 -18.08 5.25 12.42
N GLY A 79 -16.82 5.10 12.86
CA GLY A 79 -16.50 4.83 14.28
C GLY A 79 -16.58 3.39 14.79
N ARG A 80 -15.75 2.48 14.23
CA ARG A 80 -15.13 1.34 14.94
C ARG A 80 -13.92 0.92 14.08
N LEU A 81 -12.71 0.95 14.64
CA LEU A 81 -11.47 0.75 13.87
C LEU A 81 -11.28 -0.72 13.47
N ASP A 82 -11.98 -1.15 12.42
CA ASP A 82 -11.43 -2.06 11.41
C ASP A 82 -10.60 -1.20 10.44
N HIS A 83 -9.33 -0.97 10.79
CA HIS A 83 -8.25 -0.39 9.96
C HIS A 83 -8.72 0.64 8.93
N GLY A 84 -9.14 1.80 9.45
CA GLY A 84 -9.48 2.96 8.64
C GLY A 84 -8.30 3.34 7.75
N VAL A 85 -8.49 3.21 6.44
CA VAL A 85 -7.74 3.98 5.47
C VAL A 85 -8.17 5.43 5.69
N GLY A 86 -7.50 6.09 6.64
CA GLY A 86 -7.39 7.54 6.63
C GLY A 86 -6.87 7.97 5.25
N GLN A 87 -7.21 9.17 4.81
CA GLN A 87 -6.59 9.71 3.61
C GLN A 87 -5.08 9.46 3.69
N PRO A 88 -4.44 8.95 2.61
CA PRO A 88 -3.01 8.69 2.62
C PRO A 88 -2.27 9.92 3.12
N VAL A 89 -1.55 9.77 4.23
CA VAL A 89 -0.75 10.83 4.81
C VAL A 89 0.67 10.67 4.30
N THR A 90 1.30 11.78 3.93
CA THR A 90 2.71 11.78 3.55
C THR A 90 3.57 11.82 4.81
N PHE A 91 4.28 10.73 5.05
CA PHE A 91 5.32 10.62 6.07
C PHE A 91 6.67 10.99 5.46
N ARG A 92 7.45 11.80 6.17
CA ARG A 92 8.87 11.99 5.91
C ARG A 92 9.65 11.06 6.83
N LEU A 93 10.34 10.09 6.25
CA LEU A 93 11.26 9.22 6.98
C LEU A 93 12.68 9.76 6.83
N THR A 94 13.32 10.05 7.96
CA THR A 94 14.66 10.64 7.99
C THR A 94 15.60 9.73 8.78
N PRO A 95 16.58 9.10 8.12
CA PRO A 95 17.65 8.37 8.80
C PRO A 95 18.41 9.28 9.76
N HIS A 96 18.64 8.82 11.00
CA HIS A 96 19.49 9.56 11.94
C HIS A 96 20.92 9.65 11.38
N PRO A 97 21.49 10.86 11.24
CA PRO A 97 22.81 11.04 10.65
C PRO A 97 23.90 10.32 11.44
N ASP A 98 23.81 10.35 12.78
CA ASP A 98 24.81 9.77 13.69
C ASP A 98 24.74 8.23 13.80
N ARG A 99 23.81 7.58 13.10
CA ARG A 99 23.56 6.13 13.20
C ARG A 99 23.62 5.40 11.86
N ARG A 100 24.11 6.08 10.81
CA ARG A 100 24.26 5.49 9.46
C ARG A 100 25.33 4.39 9.40
N TRP A 101 26.24 4.36 10.36
CA TRP A 101 27.23 3.29 10.52
C TRP A 101 26.64 1.98 11.08
N HIS A 102 25.40 2.00 11.56
CA HIS A 102 24.76 0.82 12.16
C HIS A 102 24.63 -0.32 11.12
N ALA A 103 24.98 -1.55 11.51
CA ALA A 103 25.07 -2.70 10.61
C ALA A 103 23.77 -3.00 9.83
N ASP A 104 22.60 -2.76 10.43
CA ASP A 104 21.30 -2.88 9.75
C ASP A 104 21.21 -2.05 8.45
N TRP A 105 21.93 -0.94 8.32
CA TRP A 105 21.96 -0.17 7.06
C TRP A 105 22.53 -0.94 5.88
N LEU A 106 23.34 -1.99 6.12
CA LEU A 106 23.80 -2.90 5.07
C LEU A 106 22.64 -3.63 4.39
N ALA A 107 21.50 -3.81 5.07
CA ALA A 107 20.29 -4.42 4.52
C ALA A 107 19.52 -3.48 3.57
N SER A 108 19.93 -2.21 3.44
CA SER A 108 19.27 -1.21 2.61
C SER A 108 20.15 -0.67 1.48
N ARG A 109 19.56 -0.46 0.30
CA ARG A 109 20.19 0.18 -0.87
C ARG A 109 20.17 1.70 -0.83
N TYR A 110 19.52 2.29 0.18
CA TYR A 110 19.36 3.73 0.31
C TYR A 110 19.37 4.14 1.79
N ALA A 111 20.09 5.21 2.13
CA ALA A 111 20.25 5.72 3.49
C ALA A 111 20.02 7.24 3.60
N GLY A 112 19.29 7.81 2.65
CA GLY A 112 18.90 9.23 2.65
C GLY A 112 17.45 9.45 3.14
N PRO A 113 17.00 10.70 3.35
CA PRO A 113 15.61 10.98 3.70
C PRO A 113 14.66 10.60 2.55
N CYS A 114 13.45 10.14 2.85
CA CYS A 114 12.43 9.88 1.84
C CYS A 114 11.04 10.33 2.30
N PHE A 115 10.14 10.49 1.33
CA PHE A 115 8.71 10.63 1.58
C PHE A 115 7.99 9.32 1.27
N VAL A 116 7.01 8.96 2.08
CA VAL A 116 6.20 7.77 1.89
C VAL A 116 4.74 8.11 2.13
N SER A 117 3.89 7.74 1.18
CA SER A 117 2.44 7.85 1.33
C SER A 117 1.89 6.57 1.96
N ALA A 118 1.34 6.68 3.17
CA ALA A 118 0.81 5.53 3.90
C ALA A 118 -0.38 5.92 4.80
N ALA A 119 -1.07 4.93 5.35
CA ALA A 119 -2.17 5.15 6.29
C ALA A 119 -1.66 5.55 7.67
N ASP A 120 -0.48 5.05 8.05
CA ASP A 120 0.17 5.27 9.34
C ASP A 120 1.70 5.15 9.20
N GLU A 121 2.41 5.47 10.29
CA GLU A 121 3.87 5.44 10.35
C GLU A 121 4.43 4.02 10.11
N ASP A 122 3.81 2.99 10.68
CA ASP A 122 4.27 1.60 10.55
C ASP A 122 4.14 1.09 9.11
N GLY A 123 3.08 1.49 8.41
CA GLY A 123 2.87 1.30 6.98
C GLY A 123 3.92 2.03 6.16
N ALA A 124 4.22 3.29 6.48
CA ALA A 124 5.26 4.06 5.80
C ALA A 124 6.64 3.39 5.93
N ARG A 125 6.99 2.94 7.13
CA ARG A 125 8.25 2.21 7.41
C ARG A 125 8.32 0.89 6.66
N THR A 126 7.23 0.13 6.63
CA THR A 126 7.15 -1.16 5.91
C THR A 126 7.30 -0.97 4.39
N LEU A 127 6.69 0.08 3.85
CA LEU A 127 6.83 0.43 2.43
C LEU A 127 8.26 0.85 2.09
N ALA A 128 8.89 1.69 2.92
CA ALA A 128 10.29 2.09 2.73
C ALA A 128 11.25 0.91 2.84
N ALA A 129 11.09 0.05 3.84
CA ALA A 129 11.84 -1.20 4.02
C ALA A 129 11.79 -2.06 2.75
N ARG A 130 10.58 -2.35 2.26
CA ARG A 130 10.38 -3.14 1.03
C ARG A 130 10.97 -2.45 -0.20
N HIS A 131 10.82 -1.14 -0.32
CA HIS A 131 11.28 -0.37 -1.47
C HIS A 131 12.81 -0.24 -1.50
N PHE A 132 13.47 -0.12 -0.36
CA PHE A 132 14.91 0.07 -0.25
C PHE A 132 15.66 -1.20 0.13
N ARG A 133 15.01 -2.37 0.13
CA ARG A 133 15.66 -3.64 0.45
C ARG A 133 16.83 -3.91 -0.49
N ALA A 134 17.98 -4.28 0.09
CA ALA A 134 19.12 -4.78 -0.68
C ALA A 134 18.83 -6.20 -1.23
N PRO A 135 19.34 -6.56 -2.42
CA PRO A 135 19.10 -7.87 -3.03
C PRO A 135 19.83 -9.04 -2.35
N ARG A 136 20.82 -8.78 -1.49
CA ARG A 136 21.52 -9.83 -0.74
C ARG A 136 20.68 -10.29 0.46
N GLU A 137 20.54 -11.61 0.62
CA GLU A 137 20.14 -12.19 1.91
C GLU A 137 21.21 -11.82 2.93
N MET A 138 20.87 -10.92 3.84
CA MET A 138 21.75 -10.52 4.92
C MET A 138 21.55 -11.48 6.09
N PRO A 139 22.62 -12.16 6.55
CA PRO A 139 22.50 -13.23 7.53
C PRO A 139 22.12 -12.72 8.93
N PHE A 140 22.39 -11.45 9.22
CA PHE A 140 22.09 -10.81 10.50
C PHE A 140 21.77 -9.33 10.28
N GLY A 141 20.58 -8.89 10.69
CA GLY A 141 20.20 -7.47 10.65
C GLY A 141 18.70 -7.28 10.43
N GLY A 142 18.10 -6.43 11.25
CA GLY A 142 16.73 -5.97 11.03
C GLY A 142 16.70 -4.97 9.88
N ASP A 143 15.52 -4.74 9.29
CA ASP A 143 15.38 -3.69 8.28
C ASP A 143 15.50 -2.32 8.96
N PRO A 144 16.48 -1.47 8.59
CA PRO A 144 16.75 -0.21 9.28
C PRO A 144 15.56 0.74 9.20
N TRP A 145 14.74 0.65 8.14
CA TRP A 145 13.56 1.49 7.95
C TRP A 145 12.45 1.18 8.95
N ARG A 146 12.42 -0.05 9.50
CA ARG A 146 11.46 -0.45 10.55
C ARG A 146 11.89 -0.02 11.95
N ARG A 147 13.14 0.42 12.13
CA ARG A 147 13.70 0.79 13.43
C ARG A 147 13.46 2.26 13.75
N ARG A 148 12.66 2.51 14.80
CA ARG A 148 12.37 3.87 15.30
C ARG A 148 13.59 4.60 15.87
N ASP A 149 14.60 3.84 16.28
CA ASP A 149 15.86 4.36 16.80
C ASP A 149 16.92 4.64 15.72
N LEU A 150 16.68 4.21 14.47
CA LEU A 150 17.53 4.48 13.31
C LEU A 150 16.92 5.47 12.32
N VAL A 151 15.58 5.50 12.24
CA VAL A 151 14.83 6.35 11.32
C VAL A 151 13.74 7.09 12.10
N GLU A 152 13.80 8.41 12.06
CA GLU A 152 12.74 9.29 12.56
C GLU A 152 11.62 9.40 11.52
N ALA A 153 10.37 9.42 11.97
CA ALA A 153 9.22 9.62 11.12
C ALA A 153 8.48 10.88 11.54
N ALA A 154 8.20 11.77 10.59
CA ALA A 154 7.39 12.95 10.80
C ALA A 154 6.23 12.97 9.80
N VAL A 155 5.04 13.33 10.28
CA VAL A 155 3.92 13.67 9.41
C VAL A 155 4.18 15.04 8.82
N GLY A 156 4.40 15.16 7.51
CA GLY A 156 4.47 16.47 6.87
C GLY A 156 5.46 16.63 5.72
N GLY A 157 4.96 17.33 4.70
CA GLY A 157 5.68 18.04 3.65
C GLY A 157 4.65 18.80 2.80
N LYS A 158 5.00 20.00 2.29
CA LYS A 158 4.23 20.73 1.26
C LYS A 158 4.27 19.97 -0.09
N LEU A 159 3.99 18.68 -0.08
CA LEU A 159 3.90 17.86 -1.26
C LEU A 159 2.42 17.70 -1.61
N PRO A 160 2.05 17.71 -2.90
CA PRO A 160 0.73 17.26 -3.31
C PRO A 160 0.49 15.84 -2.76
N PRO A 161 -0.77 15.47 -2.48
CA PRO A 161 -1.09 14.14 -1.96
C PRO A 161 -0.50 13.08 -2.89
N LEU A 162 0.48 12.34 -2.36
CA LEU A 162 1.14 11.27 -3.10
C LEU A 162 0.20 10.05 -3.12
N PRO A 163 0.14 9.30 -4.23
CA PRO A 163 -0.59 8.03 -4.27
C PRO A 163 -0.14 7.11 -3.13
N TYR A 164 -1.10 6.46 -2.48
CA TYR A 164 -0.81 5.49 -1.42
C TYR A 164 0.23 4.46 -1.90
N GLY A 165 1.21 4.15 -1.05
CA GLY A 165 2.26 3.19 -1.39
C GLY A 165 3.43 3.80 -2.17
N MET A 166 3.36 5.07 -2.58
CA MET A 166 4.47 5.75 -3.23
C MET A 166 5.59 6.04 -2.21
N VAL A 167 6.82 5.70 -2.60
CA VAL A 167 8.06 6.03 -1.88
C VAL A 167 8.89 6.93 -2.78
N VAL A 168 9.21 8.13 -2.32
CA VAL A 168 9.99 9.13 -3.05
C VAL A 168 11.28 9.40 -2.28
N PRO A 169 12.44 8.89 -2.75
CA PRO A 169 13.73 9.27 -2.20
C PRO A 169 13.91 10.78 -2.36
N MET A 170 14.30 11.49 -1.30
CA MET A 170 14.70 12.88 -1.47
C MET A 170 16.07 12.87 -2.14
N ALA A 171 16.21 13.65 -3.21
CA ALA A 171 17.51 13.96 -3.78
C ALA A 171 18.30 14.81 -2.77
N GLY A 172 18.93 14.15 -1.79
CA GLY A 172 20.04 14.73 -1.08
C GLY A 172 21.21 14.76 -2.07
N ARG A 173 21.76 15.94 -2.35
CA ARG A 173 23.14 16.05 -2.82
C ARG A 173 23.97 15.11 -1.93
N ILE A 174 24.61 14.14 -2.55
CA ILE A 174 25.77 13.48 -1.95
C ILE A 174 26.80 14.59 -1.86
N GLY A 175 26.85 15.28 -0.72
CA GLY A 175 27.90 16.23 -0.41
C GLY A 175 29.14 15.43 -0.08
N ALA A 176 30.11 15.51 -1.01
CA ALA A 176 31.55 15.23 -0.89
C ALA A 176 31.97 13.89 -0.31
#